data_AF-A0A7C2Z3Y1-F1
#
_entry.id   AF-A0A7C2Z3Y1-F1
#
_cell.length_a   1.000
_cell.length_b   1.000
_cell.length_c   1.000
_cell.angle_alpha   90.00
_cell.angle_beta   90.00
_cell.angle_gamma   90.00
#
_symmetry.space_group_name_H-M   'P 1'
#
loop_
_entity.id
_entity.type
_entity.pdbx_description
1 polymer ?
#
loop_
_entity_poly.entity_id
_entity_poly.type
_entity_poly.pdbx_seq_one_letter_code
_entity_poly.pdbx_strand_id
1 'polypeptide(L)'
;MKPTTRLIALVWLVVGASIWWTALQGGLAPLSLRFFATIQLLGGIFLLMRLTIGWVFLITMSVFVMVTGLFALLSVPFMPAEMLQRTPRLLGLDPRWTLALTAALGALIGRLCWLGLRNDPPSNWGE
;
A
#
# COMPACT_ATOMS: atom_id res chain seq x y z
N MET A 1 1.16 -17.32 14.19
CA MET A 1 1.39 -16.09 13.38
C MET A 1 2.40 -15.16 14.06
N LYS A 2 3.44 -14.74 13.33
CA LYS A 2 4.56 -13.91 13.83
C LYS A 2 4.13 -12.46 14.14
N PRO A 3 4.84 -11.75 15.05
CA PRO A 3 4.60 -10.33 15.33
C PRO A 3 4.76 -9.44 14.09
N THR A 4 5.71 -9.76 13.21
CA THR A 4 5.92 -9.03 11.95
C THR A 4 4.69 -9.06 11.05
N THR A 5 4.02 -10.22 10.95
CA THR A 5 2.79 -10.40 10.18
C THR A 5 1.64 -9.59 10.75
N ARG A 6 1.53 -9.53 12.09
CA ARG A 6 0.55 -8.67 12.78
C ARG A 6 0.82 -7.19 12.52
N LEU A 7 2.08 -6.77 12.55
CA LEU A 7 2.46 -5.39 12.25
C LEU A 7 2.11 -5.03 10.80
N ILE A 8 2.39 -5.91 9.84
CA ILE A 8 1.98 -5.72 8.44
C ILE A 8 0.46 -5.58 8.33
N ALA A 9 -0.32 -6.42 9.03
CA ALA A 9 -1.77 -6.31 9.05
C ALA A 9 -2.25 -4.95 9.58
N LEU A 10 -1.66 -4.48 10.69
CA LEU A 10 -1.97 -3.17 11.28
C LEU A 10 -1.60 -2.01 10.35
N VAL A 11 -0.44 -2.08 9.68
CA VAL A 11 -0.03 -1.06 8.71
C VAL A 11 -1.05 -0.97 7.57
N TRP A 12 -1.45 -2.09 6.98
CA TRP A 12 -2.46 -2.09 5.92
C TRP A 12 -3.83 -1.59 6.41
N LEU A 13 -4.21 -1.88 7.66
CA LEU A 13 -5.42 -1.31 8.26
C LEU A 13 -5.35 0.21 8.35
N VAL A 14 -4.25 0.75 8.85
CA VAL A 14 -4.07 2.20 8.96
C VAL A 14 -4.11 2.85 7.59
N VAL A 15 -3.46 2.27 6.58
CA VAL A 15 -3.49 2.78 5.20
C VAL A 15 -4.91 2.77 4.63
N GLY A 16 -5.61 1.63 4.70
CA GLY A 16 -6.98 1.51 4.20
C GLY A 16 -7.95 2.44 4.92
N ALA A 17 -7.83 2.57 6.24
CA ALA A 17 -8.64 3.46 7.05
C ALA A 17 -8.38 4.93 6.72
N SER A 18 -7.13 5.32 6.49
CA SER A 18 -6.76 6.69 6.12
C SER A 18 -7.34 7.06 4.75
N ILE A 19 -7.31 6.15 3.78
CA ILE A 19 -7.94 6.37 2.47
C ILE A 19 -9.46 6.56 2.64
N TRP A 20 -10.12 5.69 3.40
CA TRP A 20 -11.54 5.84 3.67
C TRP A 20 -11.88 7.15 4.40
N TRP A 21 -11.08 7.51 5.39
CA TRP A 21 -11.22 8.77 6.12
C TRP A 21 -11.16 9.98 5.18
N THR A 22 -10.12 10.08 4.33
CA THR A 22 -10.01 11.16 3.33
C THR A 22 -11.19 11.16 2.35
N ALA A 23 -11.65 9.97 1.95
CA ALA A 23 -12.77 9.86 1.02
C ALA A 23 -14.13 10.21 1.63
N LEU A 24 -14.29 10.05 2.95
CA LEU A 24 -15.49 10.48 3.69
C LEU A 24 -15.50 11.98 3.95
N GLN A 25 -14.32 12.61 4.05
CA GLN A 25 -14.17 14.07 4.16
C GLN A 25 -14.39 14.83 2.84
N GLY A 26 -14.90 14.15 1.80
CA GLY A 26 -15.12 14.76 0.48
C GLY A 26 -13.88 14.80 -0.42
N GLY A 27 -12.79 14.13 -0.04
CA GLY A 27 -11.61 13.98 -0.89
C GLY A 27 -11.92 13.22 -2.18
N LEU A 28 -11.30 13.63 -3.28
CA LEU A 28 -11.40 12.97 -4.60
C LEU A 28 -10.61 11.65 -4.59
N ALA A 29 -11.17 10.61 -3.95
CA ALA A 29 -10.65 9.25 -4.00
C ALA A 29 -11.33 8.47 -5.13
N PRO A 30 -10.61 8.04 -6.18
CA PRO A 30 -11.16 7.22 -7.25
C PRO A 30 -11.81 5.93 -6.71
N LEU A 31 -12.82 5.41 -7.41
CA LEU A 31 -13.49 4.16 -7.03
C LEU A 31 -12.51 2.99 -6.86
N SER A 32 -11.50 2.91 -7.74
CA SER A 32 -10.43 1.91 -7.65
C SER A 32 -9.65 2.02 -6.34
N LEU A 33 -9.29 3.24 -5.92
CA LEU A 33 -8.56 3.47 -4.68
C LEU A 33 -9.39 3.07 -3.45
N ARG A 34 -10.70 3.38 -3.46
CA ARG A 34 -11.65 2.95 -2.42
C ARG A 34 -11.78 1.43 -2.36
N PHE A 35 -11.88 0.76 -3.52
CA PHE A 35 -11.94 -0.69 -3.60
C PHE A 35 -10.68 -1.35 -3.01
N PHE A 36 -9.49 -0.86 -3.37
CA PHE A 36 -8.23 -1.35 -2.80
C PHE A 36 -8.15 -1.10 -1.28
N ALA A 37 -8.57 0.07 -0.81
CA ALA A 37 -8.63 0.36 0.62
C ALA A 37 -9.55 -0.61 1.37
N THR A 38 -10.69 -0.99 0.79
CA THR A 38 -11.58 -2.00 1.38
C THR A 38 -10.92 -3.36 1.44
N ILE A 39 -10.19 -3.79 0.41
CA ILE A 39 -9.43 -5.05 0.45
C ILE A 39 -8.34 -5.01 1.54
N GLN A 40 -7.66 -3.88 1.70
CA GLN A 40 -6.65 -3.70 2.76
C GLN A 40 -7.27 -3.79 4.16
N LEU A 41 -8.43 -3.17 4.36
CA LEU A 41 -9.18 -3.24 5.63
C LEU A 41 -9.63 -4.66 5.94
N LEU A 42 -10.31 -5.31 5.00
CA LEU A 42 -10.77 -6.70 5.17
C LEU A 42 -9.57 -7.64 5.35
N GLY A 43 -8.52 -7.46 4.55
CA GLY A 43 -7.30 -8.24 4.62
C GLY A 43 -6.62 -8.14 5.98
N GLY A 44 -6.49 -6.93 6.52
CA GLY A 44 -5.92 -6.70 7.83
C GLY A 44 -6.76 -7.27 8.97
N ILE A 45 -8.08 -7.04 8.96
CA ILE A 45 -9.00 -7.60 9.98
C ILE A 45 -8.94 -9.13 9.95
N PHE A 46 -9.14 -9.74 8.78
CA PHE A 46 -9.15 -11.18 8.64
C PHE A 46 -7.79 -11.80 8.99
N LEU A 47 -6.67 -11.15 8.66
CA LEU A 47 -5.35 -11.63 9.02
C LEU A 47 -5.13 -11.59 10.54
N LEU A 48 -5.57 -10.52 11.22
CA LEU A 48 -5.50 -10.44 12.69
C LEU A 48 -6.37 -11.49 13.38
N MET A 49 -7.50 -11.86 12.77
CA MET A 49 -8.35 -12.99 13.19
C MET A 49 -7.76 -14.37 12.82
N ARG A 50 -6.53 -14.43 12.28
CA ARG A 50 -5.85 -15.64 11.80
C ARG A 50 -6.59 -16.37 10.66
N LEU A 51 -7.38 -15.66 9.86
CA LEU A 51 -8.05 -16.25 8.69
C LEU A 51 -7.13 -16.21 7.47
N THR A 52 -6.98 -17.36 6.79
CA THR A 52 -6.16 -17.53 5.56
C THR A 52 -6.49 -16.50 4.48
N ILE A 53 -7.77 -16.13 4.33
CA ILE A 53 -8.19 -15.14 3.32
C ILE A 53 -7.59 -13.75 3.56
N GLY A 54 -7.34 -13.38 4.81
CA GLY A 54 -6.67 -12.13 5.15
C GLY A 54 -5.24 -12.08 4.64
N TRP A 55 -4.53 -13.21 4.76
CA TRP A 55 -3.18 -13.34 4.20
C TRP A 55 -3.19 -13.24 2.67
N VAL A 56 -4.15 -13.89 2.00
CA VAL A 56 -4.30 -13.82 0.54
C VAL A 56 -4.53 -12.38 0.07
N PHE A 57 -5.40 -11.64 0.75
CA PHE A 57 -5.66 -10.23 0.42
C PHE A 57 -4.40 -9.39 0.61
N LEU A 58 -3.72 -9.50 1.75
CA LEU A 58 -2.57 -8.64 2.04
C LEU A 58 -1.32 -8.99 1.23
N ILE A 59 -1.08 -10.27 0.93
CA ILE A 59 0.05 -10.64 0.07
C ILE A 59 -0.16 -10.14 -1.37
N THR A 60 -1.40 -10.21 -1.86
CA THR A 60 -1.78 -9.68 -3.18
C THR A 60 -1.65 -8.15 -3.22
N MET A 61 -2.15 -7.45 -2.21
CA MET A 61 -2.00 -5.99 -2.10
C MET A 61 -0.54 -5.56 -2.01
N SER A 62 0.30 -6.34 -1.33
CA SER A 62 1.73 -6.08 -1.24
C SER A 62 2.42 -6.17 -2.60
N VAL A 63 2.08 -7.18 -3.41
CA VAL A 63 2.57 -7.28 -4.80
C VAL A 63 2.05 -6.14 -5.65
N PHE A 64 0.76 -5.82 -5.54
CA PHE A 64 0.16 -4.74 -6.32
C PHE A 64 0.85 -3.39 -6.05
N VAL A 65 1.00 -3.01 -4.78
CA VAL A 65 1.69 -1.76 -4.41
C VAL A 65 3.15 -1.77 -4.84
N MET A 66 3.83 -2.94 -4.77
CA MET A 66 5.18 -3.07 -5.28
C MET A 66 5.26 -2.76 -6.79
N VAL A 67 4.40 -3.40 -7.59
CA VAL A 67 4.38 -3.27 -9.05
C VAL A 67 3.93 -1.86 -9.47
N THR A 68 2.88 -1.32 -8.86
CA THR A 68 2.45 0.06 -9.11
C THR A 68 3.54 1.07 -8.76
N GLY A 69 4.26 0.87 -7.65
CA GLY A 69 5.41 1.70 -7.28
C GLY A 69 6.53 1.64 -8.31
N LEU A 70 6.87 0.46 -8.82
CA LEU A 70 7.88 0.31 -9.89
C LEU A 70 7.46 1.00 -11.18
N PHE A 71 6.21 0.81 -11.63
CA PHE A 71 5.71 1.50 -12.83
C PHE A 71 5.64 3.01 -12.64
N ALA A 72 5.24 3.49 -11.47
CA ALA A 72 5.24 4.92 -11.17
C ALA A 72 6.66 5.48 -11.17
N LEU A 73 7.63 4.77 -10.62
CA LEU A 73 9.03 5.19 -10.62
C LEU A 73 9.60 5.28 -12.04
N LEU A 74 9.28 4.28 -12.88
CA LEU A 74 9.66 4.26 -14.29
C LEU A 74 8.97 5.37 -15.10
N SER A 75 7.79 5.82 -14.70
CA SER A 75 7.04 6.85 -15.42
C SER A 75 7.43 8.29 -15.04
N VAL A 76 8.02 8.51 -13.86
CA VAL A 76 8.43 9.87 -13.40
C VAL A 76 9.26 10.64 -14.43
N PRO A 77 10.29 10.06 -15.11
CA PRO A 77 11.08 10.79 -16.09
C PRO A 77 10.29 11.24 -17.32
N PHE A 78 9.20 10.54 -17.63
CA PHE A 78 8.34 10.77 -18.79
C PHE A 78 7.10 11.63 -18.46
N MET A 79 6.98 12.11 -17.22
CA MET A 79 5.82 12.92 -16.82
C MET A 79 5.88 14.34 -17.42
N PRO A 80 4.76 14.80 -18.03
CA PRO A 80 4.67 16.13 -18.60
C PRO A 80 4.64 17.21 -17.51
N ALA A 81 5.11 18.41 -17.85
CA ALA A 81 5.30 19.50 -16.88
C ALA A 81 3.99 19.94 -16.21
N GLU A 82 2.87 19.83 -16.92
CA GLU A 82 1.52 20.19 -16.45
C GLU A 82 1.07 19.30 -15.28
N MET A 83 1.47 18.02 -15.25
CA MET A 83 1.17 17.12 -14.14
C MET A 83 2.02 17.43 -12.90
N LEU A 84 3.26 17.89 -13.11
CA LEU A 84 4.18 18.25 -12.02
C LEU A 84 3.75 19.53 -11.31
N GLN A 85 3.07 20.45 -11.99
CA GLN A 85 2.54 21.68 -11.39
C GLN A 85 1.42 21.41 -10.37
N ARG A 86 0.66 20.33 -10.54
CA ARG A 86 -0.41 19.93 -9.61
C ARG A 86 0.09 19.10 -8.43
N THR A 87 1.37 18.74 -8.44
CA THR A 87 1.96 17.86 -7.43
C THR A 87 2.39 18.71 -6.22
N PRO A 88 1.96 18.36 -4.99
CA PRO A 88 2.37 19.09 -3.80
C PRO A 88 3.88 18.99 -3.60
N ARG A 89 4.54 20.14 -3.41
CA ARG A 89 5.95 20.19 -3.04
C ARG A 89 6.08 19.76 -1.58
N LEU A 90 6.72 18.63 -1.33
CA LEU A 90 7.05 18.18 0.02
C LEU A 90 8.48 18.62 0.35
N LEU A 91 8.66 19.29 1.49
CA LEU A 91 9.97 19.66 2.05
C LEU A 91 10.86 20.51 1.10
N GLY A 92 10.26 21.29 0.20
CA GLY A 92 11.00 22.12 -0.75
C GLY A 92 11.69 21.36 -1.88
N LEU A 93 11.49 20.03 -1.98
CA LEU A 93 12.00 19.22 -3.07
C LEU A 93 11.24 19.49 -4.36
N ASP A 94 11.92 19.32 -5.50
CA ASP A 94 11.24 19.34 -6.78
C ASP A 94 10.13 18.28 -6.81
N PRO A 95 8.98 18.58 -7.43
CA PRO A 95 7.86 17.64 -7.52
C PRO A 95 8.25 16.28 -8.12
N ARG A 96 9.19 16.27 -9.08
CA ARG A 96 9.71 15.04 -9.69
C ARG A 96 10.39 14.13 -8.66
N TRP A 97 11.27 14.69 -7.84
CA TRP A 97 11.96 13.93 -6.79
C TRP A 97 11.01 13.46 -5.71
N THR A 98 9.99 14.27 -5.40
CA THR A 98 8.93 13.89 -4.46
C THR A 98 8.15 12.68 -4.97
N LEU A 99 7.77 12.67 -6.25
CA LEU A 99 7.07 11.55 -6.87
C LEU A 99 7.94 10.30 -6.97
N ALA A 100 9.20 10.47 -7.39
CA ALA A 100 10.17 9.37 -7.47
C ALA A 100 10.38 8.72 -6.09
N LEU A 101 10.56 9.53 -5.05
CA LEU A 101 10.70 9.04 -3.69
C LEU A 101 9.44 8.30 -3.22
N THR A 102 8.27 8.87 -3.45
CA THR A 102 6.98 8.24 -3.07
C THR A 102 6.79 6.90 -3.79
N ALA A 103 7.10 6.84 -5.09
CA ALA A 103 7.03 5.62 -5.87
C ALA A 103 8.04 4.56 -5.40
N ALA A 104 9.28 4.96 -5.12
CA ALA A 104 10.32 4.08 -4.59
C ALA A 104 9.96 3.53 -3.20
N LEU A 105 9.43 4.37 -2.31
CA LEU A 105 8.93 3.96 -0.99
C LEU A 105 7.76 2.99 -1.12
N GLY A 106 6.80 3.26 -2.01
CA GLY A 106 5.70 2.33 -2.31
C GLY A 106 6.22 0.98 -2.77
N ALA A 107 7.16 0.97 -3.72
CA ALA A 107 7.78 -0.26 -4.22
C ALA A 107 8.47 -1.06 -3.10
N LEU A 108 9.26 -0.37 -2.27
CA LEU A 108 10.01 -0.96 -1.17
C LEU A 108 9.07 -1.52 -0.09
N ILE A 109 8.05 -0.76 0.33
CA ILE A 109 7.07 -1.19 1.33
C ILE A 109 6.32 -2.43 0.83
N GLY A 110 5.84 -2.41 -0.42
CA GLY A 110 5.19 -3.56 -1.03
C GLY A 110 6.08 -4.81 -1.00
N ARG A 111 7.37 -4.66 -1.34
CA ARG A 111 8.35 -5.75 -1.29
C ARG A 111 8.57 -6.28 0.13
N LEU A 112 8.75 -5.40 1.10
CA LEU A 112 9.00 -5.79 2.50
C LEU A 112 7.79 -6.49 3.11
N CYS A 113 6.58 -5.98 2.88
CA CYS A 113 5.34 -6.62 3.31
C CYS A 113 5.16 -7.99 2.66
N TRP A 114 5.42 -8.10 1.35
CA TRP A 114 5.35 -9.38 0.64
C TRP A 114 6.34 -10.40 1.19
N LEU A 115 7.60 -10.02 1.41
CA LEU A 115 8.61 -10.89 2.01
C LEU A 115 8.21 -11.33 3.42
N GLY A 116 7.72 -10.41 4.25
CA GLY A 116 7.24 -10.70 5.60
C GLY A 116 6.09 -11.71 5.60
N LEU A 117 5.08 -11.50 4.75
CA LEU A 117 3.92 -12.39 4.62
C LEU A 117 4.29 -13.74 4.02
N ARG A 118 5.15 -13.77 3.00
CA ARG A 118 5.63 -15.01 2.36
C ARG A 118 6.40 -15.90 3.33
N ASN A 119 7.14 -15.31 4.26
CA ASN A 119 7.92 -16.03 5.27
C ASN A 119 7.09 -16.47 6.50
N ASP A 120 5.80 -16.17 6.54
CA ASP A 120 4.86 -16.58 7.57
C ASP A 120 3.50 -16.98 6.97
N PRO A 121 3.45 -18.01 6.10
CA PRO A 121 2.21 -18.48 5.50
C PRO A 121 1.27 -19.10 6.54
N PRO A 122 -0.05 -19.19 6.26
CA PRO A 122 -1.04 -19.75 7.17
C PRO A 122 -0.74 -21.16 7.68
N SER A 123 -0.05 -21.98 6.87
CA SER A 123 0.40 -23.33 7.26
C SER A 123 1.33 -23.35 8.48
N ASN A 124 1.99 -22.23 8.79
CA ASN A 124 2.99 -22.12 9.85
C ASN A 124 2.42 -21.51 11.13
N TRP A 125 1.13 -21.15 11.16
CA TRP A 125 0.61 -20.34 12.25
C TRP A 125 0.36 -21.09 13.55
N GLY A 126 0.45 -22.42 13.55
CA GLY A 126 0.06 -23.28 14.67
C GLY A 126 -1.44 -23.13 14.99
N GLU A 127 -1.99 -24.07 15.75
CA GLU A 127 -3.27 -23.84 16.42
C GLU A 127 -3.14 -22.71 17.46
#